data_AF-A0A7Y5K9Y8-F1
#
_entry.id   AF-A0A7Y5K9Y8-F1
#
_cell.length_a   1.000
_cell.length_b   1.000
_cell.length_c   1.000
_cell.angle_alpha   90.00
_cell.angle_beta   90.00
_cell.angle_gamma   90.00
#
_symmetry.space_group_name_H-M   'P 1'
#
loop_
_entity.id
_entity.type
_entity.pdbx_description
1 polymer ?
#
loop_
_entity_poly.entity_id
_entity_poly.type
_entity_poly.pdbx_seq_one_letter_code
_entity_poly.pdbx_strand_id
1 'polypeptide(L)'
;MQYDFDYVVIGSGFGGSVSALRLSEKGYKVLVLEKGKWLTARDFPKTNWNLKKWLWLPALRFYGLFKLTFFRHVAVLSGVGVGGGSLVYANTLPVPKAKFFQAETWAHLADWESELAPFYQTALTMMGATPNPRLEAGDLALQQLAKDIGKAEHFQPTNVAVYFGKPGVTEPDPYFNGQGPARTGCNFCGGCMLGCRFNSKNTLDKNYLYFAQKNGARVQAETEVYDVMPLATSNGTHGYRIKWRAATALHETRGEYTTRGVIFAGGVMGTVPLLLQLQRTSLPHLSEKVGAGIRTNSESLIGVTTFDKQKVFSEGVAIGSILHTDEHSHLEPVRYSAGSGVWRLLMSPLVQGRNALVRIANVLGDLI
;
A
#
# COMPACT_ATOMS: atom_id res chain seq x y z
N MET A 1 -1.98 -18.88 31.93
CA MET A 1 -2.63 -19.27 30.66
C MET A 1 -1.54 -19.33 29.60
N GLN A 2 -1.43 -20.42 28.84
CA GLN A 2 -0.45 -20.53 27.76
C GLN A 2 -1.14 -20.11 26.46
N TYR A 3 -0.62 -19.07 25.79
CA TYR A 3 -1.15 -18.59 24.51
C TYR A 3 -0.37 -19.20 23.34
N ASP A 4 -1.02 -19.34 22.18
CA ASP A 4 -0.34 -19.71 20.95
C ASP A 4 0.70 -18.64 20.56
N PHE A 5 0.36 -17.37 20.76
CA PHE A 5 1.21 -16.20 20.51
C PHE A 5 1.01 -15.14 21.59
N ASP A 6 2.01 -14.29 21.85
CA ASP A 6 1.82 -13.13 22.73
C ASP A 6 0.99 -12.06 22.02
N TYR A 7 1.27 -11.83 20.73
CA TYR A 7 0.56 -10.86 19.91
C TYR A 7 0.25 -11.40 18.52
N VAL A 8 -0.98 -11.18 18.08
CA VAL A 8 -1.41 -11.43 16.70
C VAL A 8 -1.65 -10.09 16.00
N VAL A 9 -0.99 -9.89 14.86
CA VAL A 9 -1.13 -8.72 13.99
C VAL A 9 -1.96 -9.12 12.77
N ILE A 10 -3.09 -8.46 12.55
CA ILE A 10 -3.99 -8.72 11.43
C ILE A 10 -3.64 -7.77 10.30
N GLY A 11 -3.00 -8.28 9.25
CA GLY A 11 -2.53 -7.51 8.10
C GLY A 11 -1.04 -7.19 8.16
N SER A 12 -0.38 -7.27 7.01
CA SER A 12 1.08 -7.15 6.88
C SER A 12 1.55 -5.85 6.21
N GLY A 13 0.67 -4.85 6.11
CA GLY A 13 1.00 -3.52 5.58
C GLY A 13 1.88 -2.68 6.52
N PHE A 14 1.98 -1.37 6.27
CA PHE A 14 2.89 -0.47 7.02
C PHE A 14 2.73 -0.58 8.54
N GLY A 15 1.53 -0.33 9.08
CA GLY A 15 1.30 -0.43 10.53
C GLY A 15 1.54 -1.84 11.11
N GLY A 16 1.19 -2.89 10.35
CA GLY A 16 1.34 -4.28 10.81
C GLY A 16 2.79 -4.73 10.85
N SER A 17 3.56 -4.42 9.81
CA SER A 17 4.98 -4.74 9.73
C SER A 17 5.82 -4.01 10.77
N VAL A 18 5.56 -2.71 11.00
CA VAL A 18 6.21 -1.93 12.06
C VAL A 18 5.91 -2.56 13.41
N SER A 19 4.63 -2.85 13.70
CA SER A 19 4.22 -3.47 14.96
C SER A 19 4.89 -4.82 15.19
N ALA A 20 4.94 -5.67 14.15
CA ALA A 20 5.58 -6.97 14.22
C ALA A 20 7.08 -6.87 14.53
N LEU A 21 7.79 -5.93 13.89
CA LEU A 21 9.20 -5.68 14.19
C LEU A 21 9.38 -5.21 15.64
N ARG A 22 8.66 -4.17 16.08
CA ARG A 22 8.85 -3.60 17.42
C ARG A 22 8.49 -4.57 18.55
N LEU A 23 7.51 -5.46 18.33
CA LEU A 23 7.15 -6.50 19.28
C LEU A 23 8.20 -7.63 19.31
N SER A 24 8.67 -8.09 18.16
CA SER A 24 9.68 -9.15 18.09
C SER A 24 11.06 -8.70 18.59
N GLU A 25 11.44 -7.43 18.41
CA GLU A 25 12.64 -6.83 19.03
C GLU A 25 12.61 -6.91 20.57
N LYS A 26 11.42 -6.96 21.18
CA LYS A 26 11.22 -7.14 22.63
C LYS A 26 11.15 -8.61 23.05
N GLY A 27 11.34 -9.56 22.13
CA GLY A 27 11.31 -11.00 22.41
C GLY A 27 9.92 -11.63 22.48
N TYR A 28 8.86 -10.90 22.11
CA TYR A 28 7.50 -11.47 22.10
C TYR A 28 7.32 -12.49 20.97
N LYS A 29 6.49 -13.52 21.20
CA LYS A 29 6.07 -14.47 20.18
C LYS A 29 4.97 -13.85 19.31
N VAL A 30 5.33 -13.37 18.12
CA VAL A 30 4.43 -12.62 17.23
C VAL A 30 3.97 -13.45 16.03
N LEU A 31 2.68 -13.39 15.71
CA LEU A 31 2.09 -13.89 14.47
C LEU A 31 1.51 -12.74 13.65
N VAL A 32 1.83 -12.68 12.36
CA VAL A 32 1.21 -11.78 11.38
C VAL A 32 0.32 -12.61 10.45
N LEU A 33 -0.97 -12.28 10.38
CA LEU A 33 -1.94 -12.92 9.50
C LEU A 33 -2.23 -12.03 8.29
N GLU A 34 -1.95 -12.50 7.08
CA GLU A 34 -2.16 -11.76 5.84
C GLU A 34 -3.11 -12.51 4.91
N LYS A 35 -4.18 -11.86 4.44
CA LYS A 35 -5.16 -12.49 3.54
C LYS A 35 -4.61 -12.75 2.14
N GLY A 36 -3.66 -11.94 1.70
CA GLY A 36 -3.05 -12.04 0.38
C GLY A 36 -1.94 -13.08 0.29
N LYS A 37 -1.46 -13.28 -0.94
CA LYS A 37 -0.34 -14.18 -1.24
C LYS A 37 1.00 -13.59 -0.81
N TRP A 38 1.96 -14.47 -0.57
CA TRP A 38 3.37 -14.08 -0.54
C TRP A 38 3.91 -14.04 -1.97
N LEU A 39 3.83 -12.86 -2.59
CA LEU A 39 4.20 -12.69 -4.00
C LEU A 39 5.70 -12.53 -4.16
N THR A 40 6.25 -13.20 -5.16
CA THR A 40 7.65 -13.08 -5.59
C THR A 40 7.73 -12.45 -6.98
N ALA A 41 8.93 -12.16 -7.46
CA ALA A 41 9.16 -11.52 -8.77
C ALA A 41 8.44 -12.21 -9.94
N ARG A 42 8.30 -13.55 -9.91
CA ARG A 42 7.59 -14.34 -10.94
C ARG A 42 6.07 -14.20 -10.89
N ASP A 43 5.52 -13.81 -9.74
CA ASP A 43 4.08 -13.73 -9.52
C ASP A 43 3.52 -12.38 -9.99
N PHE A 44 4.34 -11.33 -9.97
CA PHE A 44 3.94 -10.01 -10.45
C PHE A 44 3.70 -9.99 -11.97
N PRO A 45 2.69 -9.23 -12.43
CA PRO A 45 2.41 -9.08 -13.86
C PRO A 45 3.54 -8.33 -14.58
N LYS A 46 3.78 -8.70 -15.86
CA LYS A 46 4.63 -7.89 -16.74
C LYS A 46 3.95 -6.57 -17.12
N THR A 47 2.62 -6.60 -17.30
CA THR A 47 1.76 -5.45 -17.62
C THR A 47 0.43 -5.57 -16.88
N ASN A 48 -0.26 -4.45 -16.63
CA ASN A 48 -1.59 -4.47 -16.00
C ASN A 48 -2.67 -5.21 -16.83
N TRP A 49 -2.44 -5.50 -18.12
CA TRP A 49 -3.33 -6.34 -18.92
C TRP A 49 -3.38 -7.80 -18.47
N ASN A 50 -2.37 -8.29 -17.74
CA ASN A 50 -2.47 -9.59 -17.08
C ASN A 50 -3.33 -9.48 -15.82
N LEU A 51 -4.65 -9.37 -16.01
CA LEU A 51 -5.62 -9.13 -14.95
C LEU A 51 -5.56 -10.19 -13.85
N LYS A 52 -5.28 -11.45 -14.19
CA LYS A 52 -5.18 -12.55 -13.21
C LYS A 52 -4.03 -12.38 -12.22
N LYS A 53 -2.88 -11.87 -12.67
CA LYS A 53 -1.71 -11.57 -11.82
C LYS A 53 -1.77 -10.17 -11.22
N TRP A 54 -2.47 -9.24 -11.85
CA TRP A 54 -2.57 -7.86 -11.37
C TRP A 54 -3.68 -7.69 -10.33
N LEU A 55 -4.91 -8.12 -10.62
CA LEU A 55 -6.07 -7.85 -9.79
C LEU A 55 -6.25 -8.90 -8.67
N TRP A 56 -6.64 -8.42 -7.50
CA TRP A 56 -7.24 -9.23 -6.44
C TRP A 56 -8.75 -9.25 -6.62
N LEU A 57 -9.26 -10.33 -7.22
CA LEU A 57 -10.68 -10.58 -7.44
C LEU A 57 -10.97 -12.06 -7.18
N PRO A 58 -11.15 -12.47 -5.91
CA PRO A 58 -11.31 -13.87 -5.53
C PRO A 58 -12.46 -14.60 -6.22
N ALA A 59 -13.55 -13.89 -6.56
CA ALA A 59 -14.68 -14.44 -7.31
C ALA A 59 -14.28 -15.02 -8.68
N LEU A 60 -13.23 -14.49 -9.32
CA LEU A 60 -12.65 -15.00 -10.57
C LEU A 60 -11.37 -15.81 -10.34
N ARG A 61 -11.05 -16.13 -9.07
CA ARG A 61 -9.78 -16.74 -8.65
C ARG A 61 -8.55 -15.94 -9.10
N PHE A 62 -8.69 -14.62 -9.17
CA PHE A 62 -7.57 -13.71 -9.40
C PHE A 62 -7.04 -13.28 -8.04
N TYR A 63 -5.76 -13.55 -7.80
CA TYR A 63 -5.09 -13.33 -6.52
C TYR A 63 -3.83 -12.49 -6.71
N GLY A 64 -3.95 -11.47 -7.56
CA GLY A 64 -2.92 -10.46 -7.78
C GLY A 64 -2.78 -9.50 -6.61
N LEU A 65 -1.84 -8.58 -6.72
CA LEU A 65 -1.49 -7.63 -5.66
C LEU A 65 -2.43 -6.43 -5.54
N PHE A 66 -3.23 -6.11 -6.57
CA PHE A 66 -3.94 -4.85 -6.68
C PHE A 66 -5.45 -5.04 -6.52
N LYS A 67 -6.07 -4.43 -5.51
CA LYS A 67 -7.51 -4.51 -5.28
C LYS A 67 -8.17 -3.17 -5.56
N LEU A 68 -9.18 -3.21 -6.44
CA LEU A 68 -10.14 -2.14 -6.67
C LEU A 68 -11.39 -2.38 -5.83
N THR A 69 -11.76 -1.40 -5.01
CA THR A 69 -13.06 -1.42 -4.30
C THR A 69 -13.87 -0.20 -4.72
N PHE A 70 -15.03 -0.44 -5.33
CA PHE A 70 -15.91 0.62 -5.80
C PHE A 70 -17.01 0.89 -4.76
N PHE A 71 -17.13 2.14 -4.35
CA PHE A 71 -18.27 2.69 -3.63
C PHE A 71 -19.07 3.60 -4.57
N ARG A 72 -20.23 4.09 -4.09
CA ARG A 72 -21.12 4.95 -4.90
C ARG A 72 -20.39 6.15 -5.53
N HIS A 73 -19.47 6.76 -4.78
CA HIS A 73 -18.84 8.04 -5.14
C HIS A 73 -17.30 8.01 -5.17
N VAL A 74 -16.69 6.88 -4.83
CA VAL A 74 -15.22 6.76 -4.75
C VAL A 74 -14.78 5.35 -5.09
N ALA A 75 -13.66 5.23 -5.80
CA ALA A 75 -12.94 3.98 -5.98
C ALA A 75 -11.67 3.99 -5.11
N VAL A 76 -11.47 2.94 -4.32
CA VAL A 76 -10.31 2.79 -3.45
C VAL A 76 -9.34 1.78 -4.05
N LEU A 77 -8.10 2.21 -4.22
CA LEU A 77 -6.97 1.38 -4.66
C LEU A 77 -6.25 0.83 -3.43
N SER A 78 -6.01 -0.48 -3.36
CA SER A 78 -5.31 -1.07 -2.21
C SER A 78 -4.43 -2.25 -2.62
N GLY A 79 -3.38 -2.49 -1.82
CA GLY A 79 -2.49 -3.65 -1.98
C GLY A 79 -2.98 -4.85 -1.18
N VAL A 80 -2.84 -6.05 -1.73
CA VAL A 80 -3.14 -7.32 -1.07
C VAL A 80 -1.96 -8.29 -1.26
N GLY A 81 -1.45 -8.84 -0.15
CA GLY A 81 -0.25 -9.68 -0.16
C GLY A 81 0.67 -9.37 1.01
N VAL A 82 1.68 -10.20 1.23
CA VAL A 82 2.67 -9.98 2.30
C VAL A 82 3.44 -8.69 2.02
N GLY A 83 3.25 -7.68 2.88
CA GLY A 83 3.73 -6.31 2.69
C GLY A 83 2.64 -5.30 2.27
N GLY A 84 1.42 -5.75 2.01
CA GLY A 84 0.24 -4.93 1.76
C GLY A 84 0.43 -3.85 0.68
N GLY A 85 0.08 -2.61 1.01
CA GLY A 85 0.18 -1.46 0.11
C GLY A 85 1.59 -1.19 -0.43
N SER A 86 2.65 -1.60 0.27
CA SER A 86 4.03 -1.40 -0.20
C SER A 86 4.33 -2.11 -1.51
N LEU A 87 3.60 -3.20 -1.81
CA LEU A 87 3.73 -3.93 -3.07
C LEU A 87 3.26 -3.09 -4.28
N VAL A 88 2.24 -2.23 -4.10
CA VAL A 88 1.54 -1.53 -5.18
C VAL A 88 1.69 -0.01 -5.19
N TYR A 89 2.05 0.63 -4.08
CA TYR A 89 2.17 2.09 -4.04
C TYR A 89 3.31 2.62 -4.93
N ALA A 90 3.29 3.91 -5.24
CA ALA A 90 4.25 4.53 -6.17
C ALA A 90 5.61 4.90 -5.55
N ASN A 91 5.84 4.58 -4.27
CA ASN A 91 7.05 4.83 -3.49
C ASN A 91 7.26 6.20 -2.88
N THR A 92 6.37 7.18 -3.05
CA THR A 92 6.60 8.51 -2.48
C THR A 92 6.54 8.49 -0.95
N LEU A 93 7.47 9.22 -0.33
CA LEU A 93 7.62 9.30 1.14
C LEU A 93 7.61 10.77 1.61
N PRO A 94 6.52 11.53 1.38
CA PRO A 94 6.41 12.88 1.91
C PRO A 94 6.24 12.86 3.44
N VAL A 95 6.88 13.81 4.12
CA VAL A 95 6.58 14.12 5.52
C VAL A 95 5.42 15.14 5.53
N PRO A 96 4.37 14.95 6.33
CA PRO A 96 3.27 15.90 6.42
C PRO A 96 3.75 17.29 6.87
N LYS A 97 3.05 18.35 6.42
CA LYS A 97 3.27 19.72 6.88
C LYS A 97 2.59 19.96 8.25
N ALA A 98 3.00 21.00 8.97
CA ALA A 98 2.47 21.40 10.29
C ALA A 98 0.94 21.32 10.43
N LYS A 99 0.16 21.73 9.41
CA LYS A 99 -1.32 21.66 9.42
C LYS A 99 -1.88 20.26 9.71
N PHE A 100 -1.16 19.19 9.34
CA PHE A 100 -1.56 17.82 9.65
C PHE A 100 -1.46 17.53 11.16
N PHE A 101 -0.33 17.89 11.77
CA PHE A 101 -0.06 17.69 13.20
C PHE A 101 -0.96 18.56 14.07
N GLN A 102 -1.27 19.77 13.59
CA GLN A 102 -2.12 20.75 14.28
C GLN A 102 -3.62 20.57 13.98
N ALA A 103 -4.03 19.46 13.34
CA ALA A 103 -5.44 19.24 13.06
C ALA A 103 -6.26 19.14 14.35
N GLU A 104 -7.38 19.87 14.40
CA GLU A 104 -8.25 20.00 15.59
C GLU A 104 -8.66 18.64 16.18
N THR A 105 -8.81 17.62 15.33
CA THR A 105 -9.22 16.27 15.71
C THR A 105 -8.28 15.56 16.68
N TRP A 106 -7.01 15.98 16.80
CA TRP A 106 -6.04 15.28 17.64
C TRP A 106 -4.94 16.17 18.25
N ALA A 107 -4.75 17.41 17.80
CA ALA A 107 -3.70 18.31 18.29
C ALA A 107 -3.80 18.62 19.80
N HIS A 108 -4.96 18.44 20.41
CA HIS A 108 -5.17 18.61 21.85
C HIS A 108 -4.58 17.47 22.71
N LEU A 109 -4.15 16.37 22.09
CA LEU A 109 -3.62 15.21 22.80
C LEU A 109 -2.12 15.31 23.09
N ALA A 110 -1.36 15.89 22.15
CA ALA A 110 0.08 16.05 22.24
C ALA A 110 0.60 17.02 21.16
N ASP A 111 1.84 17.49 21.33
CA ASP A 111 2.60 18.11 20.25
C ASP A 111 3.12 17.03 19.29
N TRP A 112 2.25 16.63 18.37
CA TRP A 112 2.50 15.51 17.45
C TRP A 112 3.67 15.73 16.49
N GLU A 113 3.96 16.98 16.12
CA GLU A 113 5.08 17.25 15.21
C GLU A 113 6.41 16.90 15.90
N SER A 114 6.59 17.38 17.12
CA SER A 114 7.76 17.07 17.95
C SER A 114 7.80 15.60 18.37
N GLU A 115 6.68 15.04 18.81
CA GLU A 115 6.61 13.65 19.29
C GLU A 115 6.87 12.63 18.16
N LEU A 116 6.40 12.91 16.93
CA LEU A 116 6.53 12.00 15.80
C LEU A 116 7.81 12.19 14.98
N ALA A 117 8.51 13.33 15.10
CA ALA A 117 9.75 13.63 14.39
C ALA A 117 10.78 12.47 14.39
N PRO A 118 11.16 11.86 15.54
CA PRO A 118 12.12 10.75 15.54
C PRO A 118 11.59 9.50 14.81
N PHE A 119 10.27 9.28 14.83
CA PHE A 119 9.65 8.15 14.15
C PHE A 119 9.57 8.34 12.64
N TYR A 120 9.39 9.58 12.15
CA TYR A 120 9.55 9.87 10.72
C TYR A 120 10.96 9.59 10.23
N GLN A 121 11.99 10.02 10.98
CA GLN A 121 13.38 9.74 10.62
C GLN A 121 13.66 8.23 10.61
N THR A 122 13.14 7.50 11.60
CA THR A 122 13.23 6.04 11.66
C THR A 122 12.55 5.39 10.46
N ALA A 123 11.35 5.86 10.09
CA ALA A 123 10.62 5.34 8.95
C ALA A 123 11.34 5.61 7.63
N LEU A 124 11.87 6.83 7.41
CA LEU A 124 12.65 7.17 6.22
C LEU A 124 13.90 6.30 6.09
N THR A 125 14.60 6.06 7.19
CA THR A 125 15.78 5.18 7.25
C THR A 125 15.39 3.74 6.91
N MET A 126 14.34 3.20 7.55
CA MET A 126 13.86 1.84 7.30
C MET A 126 13.34 1.63 5.87
N MET A 127 12.74 2.65 5.28
CA MET A 127 12.28 2.61 3.90
C MET A 127 13.42 2.81 2.90
N GLY A 128 14.62 3.22 3.33
CA GLY A 128 15.72 3.53 2.44
C GLY A 128 15.38 4.72 1.53
N ALA A 129 14.72 5.74 2.10
CA ALA A 129 14.24 6.90 1.38
C ALA A 129 15.42 7.61 0.69
N THR A 130 15.35 7.75 -0.63
CA THR A 130 16.36 8.44 -1.42
C THR A 130 15.71 9.32 -2.47
N PRO A 131 16.26 10.51 -2.77
CA PRO A 131 15.78 11.32 -3.88
C PRO A 131 15.87 10.56 -5.20
N ASN A 132 14.87 10.72 -6.07
CA ASN A 132 14.92 10.19 -7.42
C ASN A 132 16.04 10.88 -8.23
N PRO A 133 17.05 10.14 -8.75
CA PRO A 133 18.20 10.73 -9.42
C PRO A 133 17.95 11.01 -10.91
N ARG A 134 16.82 10.56 -11.47
CA ARG A 134 16.55 10.59 -12.92
C ARG A 134 15.16 11.14 -13.19
N LEU A 135 15.10 12.32 -13.80
CA LEU A 135 13.86 12.91 -14.32
C LEU A 135 13.59 12.39 -15.74
N GLU A 136 12.34 12.10 -16.03
CA GLU A 136 11.90 11.59 -17.32
C GLU A 136 10.86 12.48 -17.98
N ALA A 137 10.36 12.09 -19.16
CA ALA A 137 9.44 12.89 -19.98
C ALA A 137 8.30 13.58 -19.18
N GLY A 138 7.63 12.86 -18.29
CA GLY A 138 6.57 13.42 -17.45
C GLY A 138 7.08 14.37 -16.37
N ASP A 139 8.26 14.09 -15.81
CA ASP A 139 8.89 14.95 -14.80
C ASP A 139 9.42 16.26 -15.42
N LEU A 140 10.02 16.18 -16.60
CA LEU A 140 10.50 17.34 -17.36
C LEU A 140 9.34 18.22 -17.83
N ALA A 141 8.22 17.62 -18.23
CA ALA A 141 7.00 18.36 -18.54
C ALA A 141 6.46 19.09 -17.31
N LEU A 142 6.44 18.44 -16.14
CA LEU A 142 6.05 19.08 -14.88
C LEU A 142 7.02 20.19 -14.48
N GLN A 143 8.33 19.99 -14.67
CA GLN A 143 9.35 21.01 -14.41
C GLN A 143 9.18 22.23 -15.32
N GLN A 144 8.85 22.02 -16.59
CA GLN A 144 8.56 23.12 -17.52
C GLN A 144 7.30 23.87 -17.09
N LEU A 145 6.22 23.15 -16.77
CA LEU A 145 4.99 23.75 -16.23
C LEU A 145 5.28 24.60 -14.99
N ALA A 146 6.13 24.11 -14.07
CA ALA A 146 6.54 24.85 -12.88
C ALA A 146 7.19 26.19 -13.23
N LYS A 147 8.04 26.24 -14.27
CA LYS A 147 8.62 27.49 -14.77
C LYS A 147 7.55 28.41 -15.37
N ASP A 148 6.68 27.85 -16.19
CA ASP A 148 5.64 28.61 -16.91
C ASP A 148 4.66 29.29 -15.95
N ILE A 149 4.37 28.67 -14.80
CA ILE A 149 3.49 29.24 -13.76
C ILE A 149 4.25 30.03 -12.68
N GLY A 150 5.56 30.26 -12.85
CA GLY A 150 6.38 31.02 -11.90
C GLY A 150 6.60 30.34 -10.54
N LYS A 151 6.73 29.01 -10.52
CA LYS A 151 6.92 28.16 -9.33
C LYS A 151 8.06 27.15 -9.49
N ALA A 152 9.13 27.51 -10.18
CA ALA A 152 10.24 26.61 -10.48
C ALA A 152 10.93 26.07 -9.20
N GLU A 153 10.99 26.88 -8.15
CA GLU A 153 11.53 26.58 -6.82
C GLU A 153 10.67 25.60 -6.00
N HIS A 154 9.42 25.39 -6.40
CA HIS A 154 8.49 24.47 -5.75
C HIS A 154 8.45 23.09 -6.42
N PHE A 155 9.25 22.89 -7.47
CA PHE A 155 9.46 21.61 -8.12
C PHE A 155 10.65 20.89 -7.49
N GLN A 156 10.49 19.60 -7.19
CA GLN A 156 11.59 18.77 -6.70
C GLN A 156 11.43 17.29 -7.12
N PRO A 157 12.53 16.53 -7.22
CA PRO A 157 12.46 15.08 -7.27
C PRO A 157 11.81 14.52 -6.01
N THR A 158 11.07 13.42 -6.13
CA THR A 158 10.47 12.75 -4.98
C THR A 158 11.49 11.92 -4.19
N ASN A 159 11.31 11.85 -2.88
CA ASN A 159 11.95 10.83 -2.05
C ASN A 159 11.20 9.51 -2.19
N VAL A 160 11.90 8.46 -2.58
CA VAL A 160 11.32 7.15 -2.88
C VAL A 160 12.05 5.99 -2.18
N ALA A 161 11.30 4.93 -1.88
CA ALA A 161 11.83 3.66 -1.34
C ALA A 161 12.38 2.72 -2.43
N VAL A 162 13.37 3.19 -3.20
CA VAL A 162 13.96 2.44 -4.33
C VAL A 162 15.47 2.40 -4.21
N TYR A 163 16.05 1.22 -4.41
CA TYR A 163 17.50 1.07 -4.54
C TYR A 163 17.92 1.42 -5.97
N PHE A 164 18.68 2.50 -6.13
CA PHE A 164 19.11 2.94 -7.45
C PHE A 164 20.35 2.18 -7.94
N GLY A 165 21.44 2.12 -7.16
CA GLY A 165 22.63 1.30 -7.44
C GLY A 165 23.11 1.31 -8.89
N LYS A 166 23.84 0.26 -9.31
CA LYS A 166 24.08 0.01 -10.73
C LYS A 166 22.88 -0.76 -11.32
N PRO A 167 22.22 -0.25 -12.39
CA PRO A 167 21.01 -0.88 -12.94
C PRO A 167 21.19 -2.38 -13.25
N GLY A 168 20.29 -3.21 -12.73
CA GLY A 168 20.31 -4.66 -12.94
C GLY A 168 21.38 -5.44 -12.18
N VAL A 169 22.27 -4.76 -11.45
CA VAL A 169 23.31 -5.40 -10.63
C VAL A 169 22.78 -5.59 -9.21
N THR A 170 22.95 -6.82 -8.70
CA THR A 170 22.56 -7.17 -7.34
C THR A 170 23.75 -6.99 -6.40
N GLU A 171 23.53 -6.28 -5.31
CA GLU A 171 24.51 -6.04 -4.27
C GLU A 171 23.97 -6.54 -2.93
N PRO A 172 24.86 -6.90 -1.98
CA PRO A 172 24.49 -7.13 -0.58
C PRO A 172 23.70 -5.95 -0.01
N ASP A 173 23.02 -6.16 1.11
CA ASP A 173 22.10 -5.17 1.67
C ASP A 173 22.70 -3.75 1.77
N PRO A 174 22.17 -2.79 0.98
CA PRO A 174 22.72 -1.44 0.91
C PRO A 174 22.14 -0.51 1.98
N TYR A 175 21.20 -0.98 2.82
CA TYR A 175 20.46 -0.12 3.75
C TYR A 175 20.78 -0.35 5.22
N PHE A 176 21.00 -1.60 5.63
CA PHE A 176 21.07 -1.98 7.05
C PHE A 176 22.44 -2.54 7.44
N ASN A 177 23.52 -1.95 6.92
CA ASN A 177 24.89 -2.37 7.19
C ASN A 177 25.11 -3.87 6.88
N GLY A 178 24.53 -4.36 5.79
CA GLY A 178 24.64 -5.76 5.37
C GLY A 178 23.74 -6.75 6.11
N GLN A 179 22.88 -6.30 7.03
CA GLN A 179 22.05 -7.18 7.86
C GLN A 179 20.69 -7.53 7.24
N GLY A 180 20.27 -6.77 6.23
CA GLY A 180 19.07 -7.00 5.45
C GLY A 180 19.29 -7.92 4.25
N PRO A 181 18.27 -8.07 3.37
CA PRO A 181 18.41 -8.82 2.14
C PRO A 181 19.10 -8.01 1.04
N ALA A 182 19.75 -8.69 0.10
CA ALA A 182 20.32 -8.08 -1.10
C ALA A 182 19.29 -7.28 -1.92
N ARG A 183 19.79 -6.30 -2.68
CA ARG A 183 18.99 -5.43 -3.57
C ARG A 183 19.61 -5.33 -4.94
N THR A 184 18.78 -5.09 -5.94
CA THR A 184 19.23 -4.94 -7.32
C THR A 184 18.94 -3.53 -7.79
N GLY A 185 19.93 -2.86 -8.39
CA GLY A 185 19.78 -1.49 -8.85
C GLY A 185 18.63 -1.32 -9.84
N CYS A 186 17.84 -0.26 -9.65
CA CYS A 186 16.66 0.04 -10.44
C CYS A 186 17.00 0.22 -11.92
N ASN A 187 16.19 -0.37 -12.79
CA ASN A 187 16.29 -0.20 -14.24
C ASN A 187 15.31 0.84 -14.80
N PHE A 188 14.66 1.63 -13.94
CA PHE A 188 13.77 2.73 -14.34
C PHE A 188 12.66 2.32 -15.31
N CYS A 189 12.09 1.12 -15.13
CA CYS A 189 11.09 0.59 -16.06
C CYS A 189 9.65 1.08 -15.81
N GLY A 190 9.39 1.96 -14.85
CA GLY A 190 8.04 2.45 -14.50
C GLY A 190 7.12 1.42 -13.82
N GLY A 191 7.61 0.20 -13.53
CA GLY A 191 6.80 -0.92 -13.04
C GLY A 191 6.47 -0.91 -11.54
N CYS A 192 6.64 0.20 -10.82
CA CYS A 192 6.59 0.20 -9.35
C CYS A 192 5.24 -0.23 -8.78
N MET A 193 4.14 0.11 -9.47
CA MET A 193 2.76 -0.19 -9.04
C MET A 193 2.26 -1.58 -9.48
N LEU A 194 3.05 -2.29 -10.29
CA LEU A 194 2.78 -3.67 -10.70
C LEU A 194 3.43 -4.70 -9.77
N GLY A 195 4.14 -4.25 -8.73
CA GLY A 195 5.06 -5.06 -7.97
C GLY A 195 6.43 -5.10 -8.63
N CYS A 196 7.47 -4.78 -7.88
CA CYS A 196 8.82 -4.70 -8.42
C CYS A 196 9.36 -6.12 -8.72
N ARG A 197 9.41 -6.45 -10.01
CA ARG A 197 9.98 -7.72 -10.51
C ARG A 197 11.50 -7.80 -10.43
N PHE A 198 12.15 -6.68 -10.13
CA PHE A 198 13.60 -6.53 -10.21
C PHE A 198 14.26 -6.37 -8.85
N ASN A 199 13.54 -6.56 -7.73
CA ASN A 199 14.11 -6.47 -6.38
C ASN A 199 14.73 -5.10 -6.00
N SER A 200 14.35 -4.03 -6.72
CA SER A 200 14.83 -2.66 -6.44
C SER A 200 13.98 -1.91 -5.43
N LYS A 201 12.67 -2.19 -5.38
CA LYS A 201 11.72 -1.53 -4.47
C LYS A 201 11.87 -2.09 -3.05
N ASN A 202 12.09 -1.23 -2.07
CA ASN A 202 12.31 -1.62 -0.67
C ASN A 202 10.98 -1.87 0.05
N THR A 203 10.26 -2.91 -0.39
CA THR A 203 8.95 -3.30 0.11
C THR A 203 9.02 -3.93 1.51
N LEU A 204 7.88 -4.00 2.20
CA LEU A 204 7.84 -4.34 3.63
C LEU A 204 8.31 -5.77 3.96
N ASP A 205 8.17 -6.71 3.02
CA ASP A 205 8.72 -8.06 3.07
C ASP A 205 10.26 -8.09 3.09
N LYS A 206 10.92 -6.98 2.73
CA LYS A 206 12.36 -6.87 2.62
C LYS A 206 13.01 -5.95 3.66
N ASN A 207 12.21 -5.23 4.46
CA ASN A 207 12.70 -4.43 5.58
C ASN A 207 12.02 -4.85 6.91
N TYR A 208 10.93 -4.22 7.33
CA TYR A 208 10.26 -4.46 8.60
C TYR A 208 9.90 -5.92 8.84
N LEU A 209 9.23 -6.59 7.89
CA LEU A 209 8.86 -8.00 8.06
C LEU A 209 10.08 -8.92 8.01
N TYR A 210 11.08 -8.59 7.19
CA TYR A 210 12.34 -9.35 7.14
C TYR A 210 13.01 -9.40 8.52
N PHE A 211 13.17 -8.24 9.16
CA PHE A 211 13.77 -8.18 10.50
C PHE A 211 12.85 -8.75 11.58
N ALA A 212 11.53 -8.57 11.46
CA ALA A 212 10.59 -9.20 12.40
C ALA A 212 10.74 -10.73 12.39
N GLN A 213 10.87 -11.32 11.21
CA GLN A 213 11.09 -12.76 11.05
C GLN A 213 12.47 -13.21 11.54
N LYS A 214 13.51 -12.40 11.30
CA LYS A 214 14.86 -12.65 11.85
C LYS A 214 14.84 -12.71 13.38
N ASN A 215 13.94 -11.94 14.01
CA ASN A 215 13.68 -11.95 15.45
C ASN A 215 12.66 -13.02 15.90
N GLY A 216 12.20 -13.91 15.00
CA GLY A 216 11.32 -15.03 15.31
C GLY A 216 9.83 -14.80 15.10
N ALA A 217 9.40 -13.63 14.61
CA ALA A 217 8.00 -13.43 14.22
C ALA A 217 7.61 -14.38 13.07
N ARG A 218 6.37 -14.87 13.08
CA ARG A 218 5.83 -15.71 12.00
C ARG A 218 4.88 -14.90 11.14
N VAL A 219 4.96 -15.08 9.81
CA VAL A 219 3.99 -14.50 8.86
C VAL A 219 3.24 -15.65 8.19
N GLN A 220 1.92 -15.66 8.35
CA GLN A 220 1.02 -16.63 7.72
C GLN A 220 0.22 -15.92 6.63
N ALA A 221 0.60 -16.16 5.38
CA ALA A 221 -0.08 -15.66 4.20
C ALA A 221 -1.39 -16.42 3.93
N GLU A 222 -2.17 -15.92 2.96
CA GLU A 222 -3.43 -16.50 2.49
C GLU A 222 -4.44 -16.81 3.63
N THR A 223 -4.42 -15.99 4.68
CA THR A 223 -5.18 -16.17 5.91
C THR A 223 -6.01 -14.93 6.23
N GLU A 224 -7.33 -15.03 6.06
CA GLU A 224 -8.28 -13.96 6.36
C GLU A 224 -8.87 -14.16 7.76
N VAL A 225 -8.65 -13.18 8.64
CA VAL A 225 -9.32 -13.12 9.94
C VAL A 225 -10.74 -12.65 9.76
N TYR A 226 -11.69 -13.38 10.33
CA TYR A 226 -13.12 -13.05 10.26
C TYR A 226 -13.77 -12.88 11.64
N ASP A 227 -13.09 -13.28 12.73
CA ASP A 227 -13.61 -13.12 14.08
C ASP A 227 -12.48 -12.91 15.11
N VAL A 228 -12.76 -12.08 16.12
CA VAL A 228 -11.88 -11.79 17.26
C VAL A 228 -12.75 -11.69 18.49
N MET A 229 -12.54 -12.56 19.47
CA MET A 229 -13.39 -12.62 20.68
C MET A 229 -12.54 -12.72 21.94
N PRO A 230 -12.94 -12.10 23.06
CA PRO A 230 -12.28 -12.30 24.34
C PRO A 230 -12.37 -13.75 24.81
N LEU A 231 -11.35 -14.26 25.52
CA LEU A 231 -11.27 -15.67 25.93
C LEU A 231 -12.17 -16.08 27.11
N ALA A 232 -12.47 -15.15 28.04
CA ALA A 232 -13.22 -15.47 29.26
C ALA A 232 -14.22 -14.37 29.62
N THR A 233 -13.73 -13.15 29.77
CA THR A 233 -14.52 -11.96 30.11
C THR A 233 -14.64 -11.05 28.90
N SER A 234 -15.78 -10.35 28.75
CA SER A 234 -16.02 -9.44 27.62
C SER A 234 -15.04 -8.26 27.52
N ASN A 235 -14.26 -8.00 28.58
CA ASN A 235 -13.29 -6.91 28.67
C ASN A 235 -11.90 -7.22 28.10
N GLY A 236 -11.63 -8.46 27.64
CA GLY A 236 -10.35 -8.81 26.99
C GLY A 236 -9.13 -8.96 27.91
N THR A 237 -9.30 -8.84 29.23
CA THR A 237 -8.20 -8.94 30.22
C THR A 237 -7.42 -10.26 30.16
N HIS A 238 -8.09 -11.34 29.75
CA HIS A 238 -7.51 -12.67 29.60
C HIS A 238 -6.98 -12.96 28.19
N GLY A 239 -6.98 -11.97 27.30
CA GLY A 239 -6.61 -12.11 25.89
C GLY A 239 -7.79 -12.48 25.00
N TYR A 240 -7.46 -12.89 23.78
CA TYR A 240 -8.38 -13.04 22.66
C TYR A 240 -8.18 -14.37 21.93
N ARG A 241 -9.28 -14.91 21.40
CA ARG A 241 -9.30 -15.95 20.37
C ARG A 241 -9.52 -15.29 19.01
N ILE A 242 -8.68 -15.63 18.04
CA ILE A 242 -8.71 -15.13 16.67
C ILE A 242 -9.11 -16.27 15.76
N LYS A 243 -10.22 -16.14 15.04
CA LYS A 243 -10.64 -17.12 14.04
C LYS A 243 -10.30 -16.64 12.64
N TRP A 244 -9.77 -17.56 11.85
CA TRP A 244 -9.33 -17.28 10.50
C TRP A 244 -9.77 -18.36 9.52
N ARG A 245 -9.79 -18.00 8.25
CA ARG A 245 -10.03 -18.93 7.13
C ARG A 245 -8.99 -18.73 6.03
N ALA A 246 -8.72 -19.78 5.26
CA ALA A 246 -7.87 -19.68 4.09
C ALA A 246 -8.55 -18.81 3.02
N ALA A 247 -7.84 -17.80 2.52
CA ALA A 247 -8.39 -16.80 1.59
C ALA A 247 -8.41 -17.26 0.13
N THR A 248 -7.64 -18.30 -0.21
CA THR A 248 -7.39 -18.73 -1.60
C THR A 248 -7.60 -20.23 -1.83
N ALA A 249 -7.88 -20.99 -0.77
CA ALA A 249 -8.05 -22.43 -0.82
C ALA A 249 -9.30 -22.82 -1.65
N LEU A 250 -9.25 -24.00 -2.29
CA LEU A 250 -10.39 -24.57 -3.01
C LEU A 250 -11.46 -25.08 -2.05
N HIS A 251 -11.03 -25.69 -0.94
CA HIS A 251 -11.89 -26.18 0.12
C HIS A 251 -11.79 -25.26 1.33
N GLU A 252 -12.89 -25.17 2.07
CA GLU A 252 -12.94 -24.38 3.28
C GLU A 252 -11.95 -24.92 4.31
N THR A 253 -10.96 -24.10 4.63
CA THR A 253 -9.98 -24.36 5.69
C THR A 253 -10.10 -23.24 6.71
N ARG A 254 -10.29 -23.58 7.98
CA ARG A 254 -10.44 -22.65 9.09
C ARG A 254 -9.53 -23.06 10.24
N GLY A 255 -9.21 -22.10 11.09
CA GLY A 255 -8.47 -22.35 12.32
C GLY A 255 -8.65 -21.23 13.32
N GLU A 256 -8.03 -21.40 14.48
CA GLU A 256 -8.01 -20.39 15.53
C GLU A 256 -6.67 -20.32 16.23
N TYR A 257 -6.38 -19.15 16.80
CA TYR A 257 -5.23 -18.92 17.67
C TYR A 257 -5.68 -18.15 18.91
N THR A 258 -5.00 -18.41 20.02
CA THR A 258 -5.13 -17.64 21.25
C THR A 258 -3.97 -16.66 21.41
N THR A 259 -4.26 -15.46 21.89
CA THR A 259 -3.26 -14.40 22.02
C THR A 259 -3.54 -13.49 23.22
N ARG A 260 -2.49 -12.89 23.79
CA ARG A 260 -2.64 -11.87 24.84
C ARG A 260 -3.16 -10.57 24.25
N GLY A 261 -2.65 -10.16 23.10
CA GLY A 261 -3.04 -8.91 22.42
C GLY A 261 -3.28 -9.06 20.93
N VAL A 262 -4.04 -8.12 20.35
CA VAL A 262 -4.36 -8.08 18.92
C VAL A 262 -4.07 -6.70 18.36
N ILE A 263 -3.44 -6.65 17.19
CA ILE A 263 -3.21 -5.40 16.44
C ILE A 263 -3.97 -5.48 15.12
N PHE A 264 -4.94 -4.58 14.92
CA PHE A 264 -5.71 -4.50 13.67
C PHE A 264 -5.01 -3.60 12.65
N ALA A 265 -4.29 -4.20 11.71
CA ALA A 265 -3.50 -3.53 10.68
C ALA A 265 -3.92 -3.89 9.25
N GLY A 266 -5.19 -4.21 9.03
CA GLY A 266 -5.76 -4.58 7.73
C GLY A 266 -5.98 -3.39 6.77
N GLY A 267 -5.45 -2.21 7.09
CA GLY A 267 -5.77 -0.93 6.45
C GLY A 267 -7.24 -0.54 6.65
N VAL A 268 -7.64 0.64 6.16
CA VAL A 268 -9.04 1.11 6.27
C VAL A 268 -10.02 0.07 5.70
N MET A 269 -9.66 -0.51 4.55
CA MET A 269 -10.50 -1.46 3.81
C MET A 269 -10.59 -2.86 4.42
N GLY A 270 -9.75 -3.19 5.41
CA GLY A 270 -9.79 -4.48 6.12
C GLY A 270 -10.19 -4.32 7.58
N THR A 271 -9.59 -3.38 8.28
CA THR A 271 -9.82 -3.14 9.71
C THR A 271 -11.23 -2.61 9.99
N VAL A 272 -11.69 -1.57 9.26
CA VAL A 272 -12.97 -0.92 9.59
C VAL A 272 -14.18 -1.86 9.39
N PRO A 273 -14.33 -2.56 8.25
CA PRO A 273 -15.42 -3.52 8.09
C PRO A 273 -15.40 -4.65 9.11
N LEU A 274 -14.19 -5.16 9.44
CA LEU A 274 -14.04 -6.21 10.45
C LEU A 274 -14.49 -5.68 11.83
N LEU A 275 -13.99 -4.53 12.28
CA LEU A 275 -14.39 -3.98 13.58
C LEU A 275 -15.89 -3.67 13.67
N LEU A 276 -16.51 -3.15 12.60
CA LEU A 276 -17.96 -2.94 12.53
C LEU A 276 -18.74 -4.25 12.63
N GLN A 277 -18.23 -5.33 12.01
CA GLN A 277 -18.82 -6.66 12.14
C GLN A 277 -18.68 -7.17 13.58
N LEU A 278 -17.47 -7.10 14.15
CA LEU A 278 -17.18 -7.55 15.51
C LEU A 278 -18.01 -6.79 16.55
N GLN A 279 -18.23 -5.48 16.35
CA GLN A 279 -19.10 -4.67 17.20
C GLN A 279 -20.54 -5.19 17.25
N ARG A 280 -21.02 -5.85 16.19
CA ARG A 280 -22.36 -6.45 16.16
C ARG A 280 -22.39 -7.86 16.71
N THR A 281 -21.22 -8.46 16.97
CA THR A 281 -21.10 -9.87 17.34
C THR A 281 -20.22 -10.06 18.58
N SER A 282 -18.91 -10.22 18.40
CA SER A 282 -17.96 -10.74 19.39
C SER A 282 -17.28 -9.66 20.24
N LEU A 283 -17.34 -8.40 19.82
CA LEU A 283 -16.83 -7.24 20.56
C LEU A 283 -17.92 -6.15 20.71
N PRO A 284 -19.06 -6.44 21.35
CA PRO A 284 -20.22 -5.53 21.40
C PRO A 284 -19.96 -4.21 22.14
N HIS A 285 -18.89 -4.12 22.92
CA HIS A 285 -18.52 -2.93 23.69
C HIS A 285 -17.56 -1.99 22.95
N LEU A 286 -17.26 -2.25 21.67
CA LEU A 286 -16.52 -1.28 20.85
C LEU A 286 -17.28 0.04 20.77
N SER A 287 -16.56 1.15 20.82
CA SER A 287 -17.13 2.50 20.76
C SER A 287 -18.01 2.70 19.52
N GLU A 288 -19.10 3.45 19.68
CA GLU A 288 -19.94 3.90 18.56
C GLU A 288 -19.20 4.75 17.53
N LYS A 289 -17.98 5.22 17.84
CA LYS A 289 -17.11 5.95 16.90
C LYS A 289 -16.42 5.04 15.88
N VAL A 290 -16.49 3.71 16.00
CA VAL A 290 -15.93 2.79 15.00
C VAL A 290 -16.55 3.07 13.63
N GLY A 291 -15.69 3.32 12.64
CA GLY A 291 -16.11 3.66 11.28
C GLY A 291 -16.44 5.14 11.04
N ALA A 292 -16.35 6.00 12.05
CA ALA A 292 -16.47 7.45 11.87
C ALA A 292 -15.19 8.07 11.28
N GLY A 293 -15.30 9.27 10.70
CA GLY A 293 -14.15 10.10 10.33
C GLY A 293 -13.31 9.61 9.14
N ILE A 294 -13.84 8.73 8.30
CA ILE A 294 -13.13 8.20 7.13
C ILE A 294 -12.91 9.32 6.09
N ARG A 295 -11.66 9.47 5.62
CA ARG A 295 -11.24 10.44 4.60
C ARG A 295 -10.43 9.75 3.49
N THR A 296 -10.41 10.34 2.30
CA THR A 296 -9.84 9.73 1.07
C THR A 296 -8.49 10.33 0.65
N ASN A 297 -7.88 11.19 1.48
CA ASN A 297 -6.70 11.98 1.13
C ASN A 297 -6.90 12.96 -0.07
N SER A 298 -8.15 13.14 -0.53
CA SER A 298 -8.55 14.09 -1.58
C SER A 298 -7.79 13.98 -2.91
N GLU A 299 -7.33 12.78 -3.25
CA GLU A 299 -6.57 12.54 -4.48
C GLU A 299 -7.47 12.58 -5.73
N SER A 300 -6.97 13.21 -6.81
CA SER A 300 -7.61 13.23 -8.12
C SER A 300 -6.63 12.73 -9.18
N LEU A 301 -7.06 11.75 -9.98
CA LEU A 301 -6.26 11.18 -11.06
C LEU A 301 -6.75 11.72 -12.40
N ILE A 302 -5.85 12.34 -13.15
CA ILE A 302 -6.14 12.91 -14.47
C ILE A 302 -5.31 12.18 -15.51
N GLY A 303 -5.98 11.72 -16.56
CA GLY A 303 -5.32 11.12 -17.71
C GLY A 303 -4.72 12.19 -18.61
N VAL A 304 -3.42 12.12 -18.88
CA VAL A 304 -2.73 13.01 -19.82
C VAL A 304 -2.26 12.20 -21.04
N THR A 305 -2.54 12.71 -22.23
CA THR A 305 -2.12 12.12 -23.52
C THR A 305 -1.42 13.16 -24.37
N THR A 306 -0.73 12.70 -25.42
CA THR A 306 -0.09 13.55 -26.42
C THR A 306 -0.35 12.98 -27.81
N PHE A 307 -0.35 13.86 -28.82
CA PHE A 307 -0.37 13.46 -30.23
C PHE A 307 1.01 13.00 -30.73
N ASP A 308 2.08 13.29 -29.97
CA ASP A 308 3.43 12.81 -30.28
C ASP A 308 3.54 11.30 -30.01
N LYS A 309 3.50 10.52 -31.09
CA LYS A 309 3.57 9.05 -31.05
C LYS A 309 4.95 8.52 -30.69
N GLN A 310 6.00 9.34 -30.73
CA GLN A 310 7.37 8.95 -30.38
C GLN A 310 7.69 9.20 -28.91
N LYS A 311 6.86 9.98 -28.19
CA LYS A 311 7.10 10.30 -26.79
C LYS A 311 6.84 9.09 -25.88
N VAL A 312 7.86 8.71 -25.11
CA VAL A 312 7.78 7.62 -24.13
C VAL A 312 7.60 8.19 -22.72
N PHE A 313 6.46 7.87 -22.09
CA PHE A 313 6.16 8.27 -20.70
C PHE A 313 6.32 7.12 -19.69
N SER A 314 6.73 5.94 -20.13
CA SER A 314 6.85 4.76 -19.25
C SER A 314 8.20 4.64 -18.53
N GLU A 315 9.19 5.45 -18.89
CA GLU A 315 10.51 5.42 -18.27
C GLU A 315 10.55 6.19 -16.95
N GLY A 316 11.42 5.73 -16.04
CA GLY A 316 11.61 6.30 -14.71
C GLY A 316 11.02 5.44 -13.59
N VAL A 317 10.95 6.02 -12.39
CA VAL A 317 10.12 5.48 -11.29
C VAL A 317 8.66 5.91 -11.49
N ALA A 318 7.71 5.30 -10.76
CA ALA A 318 6.29 5.56 -10.98
C ALA A 318 5.89 7.02 -10.76
N ILE A 319 6.36 7.63 -9.66
CA ILE A 319 6.28 9.07 -9.41
C ILE A 319 7.71 9.57 -9.20
N GLY A 320 8.23 10.33 -10.15
CA GLY A 320 9.63 10.78 -10.15
C GLY A 320 9.84 12.20 -9.61
N SER A 321 8.79 13.00 -9.55
CA SER A 321 8.85 14.41 -9.15
C SER A 321 7.53 14.87 -8.56
N ILE A 322 7.58 15.99 -7.86
CA ILE A 322 6.43 16.65 -7.25
C ILE A 322 6.57 18.16 -7.46
N LEU A 323 5.46 18.82 -7.76
CA LEU A 323 5.33 20.27 -7.81
C LEU A 323 4.31 20.70 -6.76
N HIS A 324 4.73 21.53 -5.81
CA HIS A 324 3.79 22.17 -4.89
C HIS A 324 3.12 23.36 -5.59
N THR A 325 1.87 23.17 -5.99
CA THR A 325 1.11 24.14 -6.79
C THR A 325 0.51 25.24 -5.94
N ASP A 326 0.20 25.00 -4.66
CA ASP A 326 -0.15 26.02 -3.67
C ASP A 326 0.01 25.47 -2.23
N GLU A 327 -0.59 26.13 -1.24
CA GLU A 327 -0.54 25.71 0.15
C GLU A 327 -1.15 24.32 0.39
N HIS A 328 -2.21 23.99 -0.36
CA HIS A 328 -3.09 22.85 -0.20
C HIS A 328 -2.97 21.79 -1.29
N SER A 329 -2.37 22.11 -2.42
CA SER A 329 -2.30 21.23 -3.59
C SER A 329 -0.87 20.97 -4.05
N HIS A 330 -0.68 19.80 -4.65
CA HIS A 330 0.54 19.40 -5.34
C HIS A 330 0.19 18.52 -6.53
N LEU A 331 1.11 18.45 -7.49
CA LEU A 331 0.98 17.67 -8.71
C LEU A 331 2.16 16.71 -8.86
N GLU A 332 1.86 15.47 -9.22
CA GLU A 332 2.84 14.40 -9.38
C GLU A 332 2.57 13.65 -10.71
N PRO A 333 3.56 13.52 -11.62
CA PRO A 333 3.41 12.70 -12.81
C PRO A 333 3.52 11.22 -12.42
N VAL A 334 2.38 10.53 -12.43
CA VAL A 334 2.31 9.07 -12.24
C VAL A 334 2.45 8.33 -13.57
N ARG A 335 3.22 7.25 -13.60
CA ARG A 335 3.35 6.38 -14.79
C ARG A 335 3.31 4.89 -14.46
N TYR A 336 3.02 4.11 -15.48
CA TYR A 336 3.19 2.65 -15.48
C TYR A 336 4.25 2.25 -16.50
N SER A 337 4.79 1.03 -16.35
CA SER A 337 5.75 0.46 -17.30
C SER A 337 5.18 0.29 -18.70
N ALA A 338 6.07 0.21 -19.69
CA ALA A 338 5.71 0.00 -21.09
C ALA A 338 4.73 -1.19 -21.25
N GLY A 339 3.73 -1.01 -22.11
CA GLY A 339 2.67 -1.98 -22.36
C GLY A 339 1.56 -2.02 -21.31
N SER A 340 1.62 -1.24 -20.24
CA SER A 340 0.61 -1.25 -19.17
C SER A 340 -0.50 -0.21 -19.39
N GLY A 341 -1.41 -0.51 -20.31
CA GLY A 341 -2.41 0.43 -20.81
C GLY A 341 -3.81 0.33 -20.21
N VAL A 342 -4.10 -0.53 -19.23
CA VAL A 342 -5.50 -0.75 -18.75
C VAL A 342 -6.20 0.56 -18.38
N TRP A 343 -5.50 1.50 -17.73
CA TRP A 343 -6.08 2.78 -17.32
C TRP A 343 -6.51 3.69 -18.48
N ARG A 344 -6.03 3.45 -19.70
CA ARG A 344 -6.50 4.19 -20.90
C ARG A 344 -7.97 3.93 -21.17
N LEU A 345 -8.53 2.83 -20.68
CA LEU A 345 -9.97 2.58 -20.76
C LEU A 345 -10.78 3.61 -19.98
N LEU A 346 -10.20 4.29 -18.98
CA LEU A 346 -10.88 5.39 -18.27
C LEU A 346 -10.98 6.66 -19.13
N MET A 347 -10.25 6.75 -20.24
CA MET A 347 -10.33 7.85 -21.20
C MET A 347 -11.39 7.60 -22.28
N SER A 348 -12.15 6.50 -22.21
CA SER A 348 -13.27 6.26 -23.13
C SER A 348 -14.34 7.36 -22.98
N PRO A 349 -15.11 7.67 -24.04
CA PRO A 349 -16.20 8.63 -23.96
C PRO A 349 -17.13 8.38 -22.76
N LEU A 350 -17.49 9.45 -22.07
CA LEU A 350 -18.45 9.38 -20.98
C LEU A 350 -19.86 9.24 -21.56
N VAL A 351 -20.40 8.03 -21.52
CA VAL A 351 -21.74 7.76 -22.05
C VAL A 351 -22.75 7.48 -20.96
N GLN A 352 -23.98 7.94 -21.16
CA GLN A 352 -25.11 7.61 -20.30
C GLN A 352 -25.84 6.37 -20.81
N GLY A 353 -26.52 5.66 -19.92
CA GLY A 353 -27.31 4.49 -20.30
C GLY A 353 -27.92 3.79 -19.10
N ARG A 354 -29.16 3.30 -19.29
CA ARG A 354 -29.96 2.63 -18.25
C ARG A 354 -29.31 1.39 -17.64
N ASN A 355 -28.39 0.74 -18.38
CA ASN A 355 -27.66 -0.44 -17.92
C ASN A 355 -26.28 -0.52 -18.60
N ALA A 356 -25.47 -1.50 -18.18
CA ALA A 356 -24.10 -1.68 -18.67
C ALA A 356 -24.04 -1.97 -20.17
N LEU A 357 -24.95 -2.79 -20.72
CA LEU A 357 -24.97 -3.14 -22.14
C LEU A 357 -25.23 -1.91 -23.03
N VAL A 358 -26.21 -1.08 -22.65
CA VAL A 358 -26.50 0.18 -23.35
C VAL A 358 -25.30 1.12 -23.29
N ARG A 359 -24.64 1.23 -22.13
CA ARG A 359 -23.42 2.05 -22.02
C ARG A 359 -22.29 1.52 -22.91
N ILE A 360 -22.06 0.20 -22.96
CA ILE A 360 -21.04 -0.39 -23.85
C ILE A 360 -21.37 -0.09 -25.32
N ALA A 361 -22.62 -0.27 -25.73
CA ALA A 361 -23.05 0.04 -27.10
C ALA A 361 -22.86 1.52 -27.45
N ASN A 362 -23.20 2.43 -26.54
CA ASN A 362 -23.00 3.86 -26.74
C ASN A 362 -21.52 4.23 -26.84
N VAL A 363 -20.65 3.63 -26.02
CA VAL A 363 -19.19 3.82 -26.16
C VAL A 363 -18.70 3.39 -27.53
N LEU A 364 -19.16 2.23 -28.03
CA LEU A 364 -18.78 1.76 -29.37
C LEU A 364 -19.32 2.68 -30.47
N GLY A 365 -20.54 3.20 -30.31
CA GLY A 365 -21.15 4.16 -31.23
C GLY A 365 -20.37 5.48 -31.32
N ASP A 366 -19.85 5.99 -30.21
CA ASP A 366 -19.03 7.21 -30.19
C ASP A 366 -17.59 7.00 -30.70
N LEU A 367 -17.13 5.75 -30.77
CA LEU A 367 -15.78 5.40 -31.25
C LEU A 367 -15.72 5.13 -32.76
N ILE A 368 -16.86 4.94 -33.42
CA ILE A 368 -17.02 4.81 -34.88
C ILE A 368 -17.30 6.19 -35.45
#